data_AF-A0A3D5CG90-F1
#
_entry.id   AF-A0A3D5CG90-F1
#
_cell.length_a   1.000
_cell.length_b   1.000
_cell.length_c   1.000
_cell.angle_alpha   90.00
_cell.angle_beta   90.00
_cell.angle_gamma   90.00
#
_symmetry.space_group_name_H-M   'P 1'
#
loop_
_entity.id
_entity.type
_entity.pdbx_description
1 polymer ?
#
loop_
_entity_poly.entity_id
_entity_poly.type
_entity_poly.pdbx_seq_one_letter_code
_entity_poly.pdbx_strand_id
1 'polypeptide(L)'
;IDVLLVSIVLPRRPAAMIFARRVAVYNSEIRRIAASTGCVLLDLEAQPAISDLDMWADDKVHFRSKGHRFVAYRAAEALGVPYADELATLDSAFHDDDDPNPRGWVRRDAVPWLWRRLRGRTAGDGLSAKHADYVTISRRPATVSESPVVPDAGASPVRDGAESPGADPTRRVRP
;
A
#
# COMPACT_ATOMS: atom_id res chain seq x y z
N ILE A 1 -4.09 -14.13 15.19
CA ILE A 1 -3.17 -13.18 14.53
C ILE A 1 -3.35 -13.41 13.05
N ASP A 2 -3.77 -12.39 12.31
CA ASP A 2 -3.85 -12.50 10.86
C ASP A 2 -2.45 -12.30 10.26
N VAL A 3 -2.04 -13.24 9.42
CA VAL A 3 -0.71 -13.25 8.80
C VAL A 3 -0.91 -13.15 7.29
N LEU A 4 -0.29 -12.13 6.70
CA LEU A 4 -0.19 -11.95 5.25
C LEU A 4 1.13 -12.53 4.77
N LEU A 5 1.05 -13.51 3.87
CA LEU A 5 2.19 -14.01 3.11
C LEU A 5 2.22 -13.34 1.75
N VAL A 6 3.42 -12.95 1.31
CA VAL A 6 3.63 -12.29 0.02
C VAL A 6 4.61 -13.13 -0.79
N SER A 7 4.21 -13.54 -1.99
CA SER A 7 5.11 -14.25 -2.91
C SER A 7 6.14 -13.29 -3.52
N ILE A 8 7.22 -13.81 -4.10
CA ILE A 8 8.22 -12.98 -4.77
C ILE A 8 7.98 -13.00 -6.29
N VAL A 9 8.40 -11.93 -6.96
CA VAL A 9 8.25 -11.75 -8.40
C VAL A 9 9.57 -11.29 -8.99
N LEU A 10 9.81 -11.61 -10.26
CA LEU A 10 11.00 -11.19 -10.99
C LEU A 10 10.68 -10.02 -11.93
N PRO A 11 11.57 -9.04 -12.09
CA PRO A 11 11.41 -8.02 -13.12
C PRO A 11 11.47 -8.66 -14.50
N ARG A 12 10.72 -8.10 -15.46
CA ARG A 12 10.67 -8.56 -16.86
C ARG A 12 11.97 -8.21 -17.60
N ARG A 13 13.06 -8.93 -17.29
CA ARG A 13 14.38 -8.80 -17.91
C ARG A 13 15.06 -10.15 -18.10
N PRO A 14 15.82 -10.37 -19.20
CA PRO A 14 16.46 -11.66 -19.48
C PRO A 14 17.36 -12.17 -18.35
N ALA A 15 18.15 -11.28 -17.72
CA ALA A 15 19.05 -11.66 -16.64
C ALA A 15 18.34 -12.20 -15.39
N ALA A 16 17.09 -11.79 -15.14
CA ALA A 16 16.33 -12.27 -14.00
C ALA A 16 15.87 -13.73 -14.18
N MET A 17 15.70 -14.19 -15.42
CA MET A 17 15.19 -15.53 -15.74
C MET A 17 16.11 -16.66 -15.25
N ILE A 18 17.39 -16.37 -14.97
CA ILE A 18 18.32 -17.32 -14.35
C ILE A 18 17.78 -17.80 -12.98
N PHE A 19 16.98 -16.98 -12.30
CA PHE A 19 16.39 -17.31 -11.00
C PHE A 19 14.98 -17.88 -11.10
N ALA A 20 14.36 -17.93 -12.28
CA ALA A 20 12.95 -18.29 -12.46
C ALA A 20 12.58 -19.63 -11.80
N ARG A 21 13.41 -20.67 -11.98
CA ARG A 21 13.18 -21.98 -11.35
C ARG A 21 13.20 -21.90 -9.82
N ARG A 22 14.13 -21.13 -9.24
CA ARG A 22 14.23 -20.99 -7.77
C ARG A 22 13.04 -20.22 -7.22
N VAL A 23 12.64 -19.16 -7.91
CA VAL A 23 11.46 -18.36 -7.57
C VAL A 23 10.18 -19.18 -7.65
N ALA A 24 10.02 -20.00 -8.70
CA ALA A 24 8.86 -20.88 -8.84
C ALA A 24 8.74 -21.88 -7.67
N VAL A 25 9.84 -22.51 -7.26
CA VAL A 25 9.86 -23.42 -6.10
C VAL A 25 9.55 -22.66 -4.80
N TYR A 26 10.13 -21.47 -4.61
CA TYR A 26 9.83 -20.66 -3.43
C TYR A 26 8.34 -20.28 -3.38
N ASN A 27 7.78 -19.79 -4.48
CA ASN A 27 6.38 -19.38 -4.56
C ASN A 27 5.43 -20.56 -4.38
N SER A 28 5.76 -21.75 -4.89
CA SER A 28 4.94 -22.95 -4.65
C SER A 28 4.89 -23.30 -3.16
N GLU A 29 6.01 -23.18 -2.44
CA GLU A 29 6.03 -23.41 -1.00
C GLU A 29 5.24 -22.35 -0.23
N ILE A 30 5.35 -21.07 -0.61
CA ILE A 30 4.55 -20.00 0.00
C ILE A 30 3.05 -20.25 -0.18
N ARG A 31 2.61 -20.62 -1.40
CA ARG A 31 1.20 -20.98 -1.67
C ARG A 31 0.76 -22.17 -0.82
N ARG A 32 1.58 -23.22 -0.74
CA ARG A 32 1.31 -24.42 0.06
C ARG A 32 1.15 -24.08 1.54
N ILE A 33 2.06 -23.26 2.09
CA ILE A 33 2.00 -22.82 3.49
C ILE A 33 0.71 -22.06 3.73
N ALA A 34 0.43 -21.03 2.91
CA ALA A 34 -0.78 -20.22 3.04
C ALA A 34 -2.05 -21.05 3.06
N ALA A 35 -2.18 -22.01 2.14
CA ALA A 35 -3.31 -22.93 2.08
C ALA A 35 -3.44 -23.82 3.32
N SER A 36 -2.32 -24.28 3.88
CA SER A 36 -2.32 -25.17 5.06
C SER A 36 -2.57 -24.45 6.39
N THR A 37 -2.20 -23.16 6.47
CA THR A 37 -2.30 -22.37 7.71
C THR A 37 -3.49 -21.42 7.73
N GLY A 38 -4.15 -21.21 6.59
CA GLY A 38 -5.21 -20.21 6.45
C GLY A 38 -4.68 -18.77 6.43
N CYS A 39 -3.38 -18.57 6.17
CA CYS A 39 -2.83 -17.22 6.01
C CYS A 39 -3.40 -16.57 4.74
N VAL A 40 -3.57 -15.24 4.79
CA VAL A 40 -3.90 -14.47 3.59
C VAL A 40 -2.68 -14.49 2.67
N LEU A 41 -2.90 -14.73 1.38
CA LEU A 41 -1.84 -14.75 0.38
C LEU A 41 -2.01 -13.59 -0.61
N LEU A 42 -0.99 -12.73 -0.70
CA LEU A 42 -0.80 -11.84 -1.83
C LEU A 42 0.18 -12.50 -2.83
N ASP A 43 -0.36 -13.04 -3.91
CA ASP A 43 0.44 -13.65 -4.96
C ASP A 43 0.88 -12.61 -6.00
N LEU A 44 2.10 -12.10 -5.86
CA LEU A 44 2.69 -11.12 -6.78
C LEU A 44 2.96 -11.70 -8.18
N GLU A 45 3.11 -13.02 -8.32
CA GLU A 45 3.26 -13.65 -9.65
C GLU A 45 1.95 -13.56 -10.46
N ALA A 46 0.80 -13.49 -9.77
CA ALA A 46 -0.51 -13.25 -10.37
C ALA A 46 -0.78 -11.76 -10.67
N GLN A 47 0.21 -10.87 -10.47
CA GLN A 47 0.10 -9.43 -10.67
C GLN A 47 1.05 -8.97 -11.79
N PRO A 48 0.71 -9.08 -13.08
CA PRO A 48 1.66 -8.86 -14.17
C PRO A 48 2.36 -7.48 -14.15
N ALA A 49 1.65 -6.44 -13.70
CA ALA A 49 2.14 -5.07 -13.63
C ALA A 49 3.39 -4.91 -12.75
N ILE A 50 3.50 -5.67 -11.64
CA ILE A 50 4.64 -5.53 -10.72
C ILE A 50 5.97 -5.98 -11.35
N SER A 51 5.92 -6.72 -12.46
CA SER A 51 7.10 -7.17 -13.21
C SER A 51 7.66 -6.09 -14.14
N ASP A 52 6.91 -5.01 -14.41
CA ASP A 52 7.34 -3.94 -15.31
C ASP A 52 8.55 -3.19 -14.73
N LEU A 53 9.54 -2.84 -15.57
CA LEU A 53 10.84 -2.32 -15.09
C LEU A 53 10.74 -0.96 -14.36
N ASP A 54 9.68 -0.20 -14.60
CA ASP A 54 9.33 1.05 -13.94
C ASP A 54 8.79 0.85 -12.51
N MET A 55 8.50 -0.38 -12.10
CA MET A 55 8.18 -0.74 -10.71
C MET A 55 9.43 -0.95 -9.85
N TRP A 56 10.60 -1.04 -10.46
CA TRP A 56 11.86 -1.43 -9.82
C TRP A 56 12.87 -0.29 -9.78
N ALA A 57 13.62 -0.23 -8.67
CA ALA A 57 14.75 0.66 -8.53
C ALA A 57 15.87 0.33 -9.54
N ASP A 58 16.90 1.17 -9.62
CA ASP A 58 18.00 1.03 -10.57
C ASP A 58 18.71 -0.33 -10.49
N ASP A 59 18.76 -0.93 -9.30
CA ASP A 59 19.37 -2.24 -9.06
C ASP A 59 18.57 -3.44 -9.62
N LYS A 60 17.29 -3.22 -9.95
CA LYS A 60 16.37 -4.27 -10.42
C LYS A 60 16.27 -5.46 -9.45
N VAL A 61 16.41 -5.18 -8.16
CA VAL A 61 16.27 -6.08 -7.01
C VAL A 61 15.27 -5.53 -6.00
N HIS A 62 15.21 -4.22 -5.82
CA HIS A 62 14.24 -3.57 -4.95
C HIS A 62 13.16 -2.85 -5.76
N PHE A 63 11.97 -2.71 -5.17
CA PHE A 63 10.94 -1.84 -5.72
C PHE A 63 11.34 -0.38 -5.54
N ARG A 64 10.94 0.46 -6.49
CA ARG A 64 10.89 1.91 -6.26
C ARG A 64 9.56 2.29 -5.60
N SER A 65 9.37 3.57 -5.31
CA SER A 65 8.16 4.08 -4.64
C SER A 65 6.87 3.60 -5.31
N LYS A 66 6.77 3.66 -6.65
CA LYS A 66 5.64 3.10 -7.41
C LYS A 66 5.38 1.61 -7.14
N GLY A 67 6.41 0.76 -7.19
CA GLY A 67 6.26 -0.67 -6.90
C GLY A 67 5.86 -0.95 -5.45
N HIS A 68 6.40 -0.19 -4.49
CA HIS A 68 6.00 -0.30 -3.08
C HIS A 68 4.54 0.07 -2.84
N ARG A 69 4.07 1.18 -3.44
CA ARG A 69 2.66 1.59 -3.38
C ARG A 69 1.75 0.52 -3.97
N PHE A 70 2.10 0.00 -5.14
CA PHE A 70 1.34 -1.08 -5.79
C PHE A 70 1.17 -2.29 -4.86
N VAL A 71 2.26 -2.78 -4.27
CA VAL A 71 2.20 -3.93 -3.34
C VAL A 71 1.40 -3.58 -2.08
N ALA A 72 1.53 -2.37 -1.56
CA ALA A 72 0.79 -1.92 -0.38
C ALA A 72 -0.73 -1.89 -0.63
N TYR A 73 -1.17 -1.38 -1.78
CA TYR A 73 -2.59 -1.36 -2.13
C TYR A 73 -3.15 -2.76 -2.40
N ARG A 74 -2.40 -3.64 -3.09
CA ARG A 74 -2.82 -5.03 -3.26
C ARG A 74 -2.86 -5.80 -1.93
N ALA A 75 -1.98 -5.48 -0.99
CA ALA A 75 -2.03 -6.02 0.36
C ALA A 75 -3.26 -5.51 1.12
N ALA A 76 -3.58 -4.22 1.01
CA ALA A 76 -4.76 -3.62 1.62
C ALA A 76 -6.05 -4.26 1.08
N GLU A 77 -6.14 -4.46 -0.24
CA GLU A 77 -7.25 -5.17 -0.89
C GLU A 77 -7.37 -6.63 -0.40
N ALA A 78 -6.26 -7.37 -0.35
CA ALA A 78 -6.24 -8.75 0.15
C ALA A 78 -6.66 -8.86 1.63
N LEU A 79 -6.44 -7.81 2.41
CA LEU A 79 -6.86 -7.71 3.81
C LEU A 79 -8.28 -7.13 3.98
N GLY A 80 -8.98 -6.79 2.89
CA GLY A 80 -10.34 -6.26 2.92
C GLY A 80 -10.44 -4.80 3.40
N VAL A 81 -9.37 -4.01 3.25
CA VAL A 81 -9.41 -2.57 3.56
C VAL A 81 -10.34 -1.87 2.55
N PRO A 82 -11.38 -1.14 3.02
CA PRO A 82 -12.29 -0.44 2.13
C PRO A 82 -11.58 0.58 1.22
N TYR A 83 -12.07 0.72 -0.01
CA TYR A 83 -11.61 1.72 -0.99
C TYR A 83 -10.12 1.62 -1.39
N ALA A 84 -9.46 0.48 -1.15
CA ALA A 84 -8.04 0.31 -1.47
C ALA A 84 -7.72 0.63 -2.95
N ASP A 85 -8.56 0.19 -3.89
CA ASP A 85 -8.38 0.44 -5.33
C ASP A 85 -8.58 1.92 -5.70
N GLU A 86 -9.54 2.58 -5.07
CA GLU A 86 -9.82 4.01 -5.28
C GLU A 86 -8.64 4.86 -4.78
N LEU A 87 -8.11 4.53 -3.59
CA LEU A 87 -6.91 5.18 -3.06
C LEU A 87 -5.67 4.89 -3.92
N ALA A 88 -5.52 3.66 -4.43
CA ALA A 88 -4.41 3.31 -5.33
C ALA A 88 -4.42 4.17 -6.60
N THR A 89 -5.60 4.32 -7.19
CA THR A 89 -5.82 5.14 -8.37
C THR A 89 -5.47 6.60 -8.08
N LEU A 90 -5.96 7.14 -6.96
CA LEU A 90 -5.71 8.52 -6.57
C LEU A 90 -4.22 8.78 -6.28
N ASP A 91 -3.56 7.90 -5.53
CA ASP A 91 -2.15 7.99 -5.19
C ASP A 91 -1.26 7.93 -6.44
N SER A 92 -1.63 7.10 -7.42
CA SER A 92 -0.93 7.04 -8.71
C SER A 92 -1.03 8.33 -9.51
N ALA A 93 -2.16 9.06 -9.41
CA ALA A 93 -2.37 10.32 -10.11
C ALA A 93 -1.57 11.49 -9.51
N PHE A 94 -1.16 11.39 -8.24
CA PHE A 94 -0.37 12.44 -7.56
C PHE A 94 1.14 12.26 -7.66
N HIS A 95 1.61 11.11 -8.14
CA HIS A 95 3.03 10.76 -8.14
C HIS A 95 3.53 10.52 -9.56
N ASP A 96 3.97 11.59 -10.22
CA ASP A 96 4.87 11.51 -11.37
C ASP A 96 6.25 11.09 -10.87
N ASP A 97 6.77 10.03 -11.46
CA ASP A 97 7.79 9.21 -10.82
C ASP A 97 8.93 9.14 -11.86
N ASP A 98 10.04 9.84 -11.59
CA ASP A 98 11.16 10.11 -12.52
C ASP A 98 11.68 8.88 -13.29
N ASP A 99 12.20 9.14 -14.49
CA ASP A 99 12.74 8.14 -15.41
C ASP A 99 14.09 7.58 -14.86
N PRO A 100 14.21 6.27 -14.57
CA PRO A 100 15.38 5.74 -13.90
C PRO A 100 16.61 5.76 -14.83
N ASN A 101 17.77 6.17 -14.33
CA ASN A 101 19.04 6.10 -15.06
C ASN A 101 19.72 4.73 -14.83
N PRO A 102 19.60 3.78 -15.78
CA PRO A 102 19.87 2.37 -15.50
C PRO A 102 21.36 2.01 -15.40
N ARG A 103 22.28 2.94 -15.69
CA ARG A 103 23.72 2.62 -15.86
C ARG A 103 24.62 3.11 -14.72
N GLY A 104 24.18 4.08 -13.93
CA GLY A 104 24.99 4.65 -12.84
C GLY A 104 25.24 3.66 -11.70
N TRP A 105 24.20 2.92 -11.31
CA TRP A 105 24.24 2.00 -10.16
C TRP A 105 25.25 0.86 -10.32
N VAL A 106 25.39 0.27 -11.52
CA VAL A 106 26.32 -0.86 -11.73
C VAL A 106 27.76 -0.46 -11.40
N ARG A 107 28.18 0.72 -11.87
CA ARG A 107 29.53 1.24 -11.59
C ARG A 107 29.66 1.72 -10.15
N ARG A 108 28.64 2.39 -9.61
CA ARG A 108 28.67 2.97 -8.26
C ARG A 108 28.66 1.91 -7.16
N ASP A 109 27.82 0.89 -7.30
CA ASP A 109 27.43 0.02 -6.19
C ASP A 109 27.76 -1.47 -6.46
N ALA A 110 27.36 -2.00 -7.62
CA ALA A 110 27.44 -3.44 -7.90
C ALA A 110 28.88 -3.95 -8.07
N VAL A 111 29.71 -3.25 -8.86
CA VAL A 111 31.11 -3.63 -9.11
C VAL A 111 31.94 -3.60 -7.81
N PRO A 112 31.91 -2.53 -6.98
CA PRO A 112 32.62 -2.52 -5.70
C PRO A 112 32.15 -3.63 -4.75
N TRP A 113 30.86 -3.95 -4.71
CA TRP A 113 30.34 -5.07 -3.92
C TRP A 113 30.89 -6.42 -4.40
N LEU A 114 30.87 -6.69 -5.71
CA LEU A 114 31.39 -7.94 -6.28
C LEU A 114 32.88 -8.09 -5.99
N TRP A 115 33.65 -7.00 -6.12
CA TRP A 115 35.09 -6.99 -5.80
C TRP A 115 35.36 -7.25 -4.31
N ARG A 116 34.51 -6.78 -3.39
CA ARG A 116 34.59 -7.15 -1.96
C ARG A 116 34.29 -8.64 -1.76
N ARG A 117 33.25 -9.16 -2.39
CA ARG A 117 32.82 -10.56 -2.29
C ARG A 117 33.90 -11.53 -2.78
N LEU A 118 34.53 -11.24 -3.92
CA LEU A 118 35.64 -12.04 -4.46
C LEU A 118 36.87 -12.07 -3.55
N ARG A 119 37.06 -11.03 -2.73
CA ARG A 119 38.12 -10.95 -1.71
C ARG A 119 37.70 -11.54 -0.36
N GLY A 120 36.61 -12.31 -0.32
CA GLY A 120 36.11 -12.96 0.88
C GLY A 120 35.49 -12.01 1.91
N ARG A 121 35.29 -10.72 1.59
CA ARG A 121 34.69 -9.76 2.51
C ARG A 121 33.17 -9.80 2.44
N THR A 122 32.51 -9.87 3.58
CA THR A 122 31.06 -9.84 3.70
C THR A 122 30.56 -8.49 4.23
N ALA A 123 29.29 -8.18 4.01
CA ALA A 123 28.70 -6.93 4.49
C ALA A 123 28.62 -6.85 6.03
N GLY A 124 28.74 -8.00 6.72
CA GLY A 124 28.71 -8.10 8.18
C GLY A 124 30.09 -8.17 8.84
N ASP A 125 31.19 -8.10 8.08
CA ASP A 125 32.53 -8.17 8.65
C ASP A 125 32.74 -7.02 9.65
N GLY A 126 32.92 -7.36 10.92
CA GLY A 126 33.13 -6.39 12.01
C GLY A 126 31.86 -5.66 12.49
N LEU A 127 30.67 -6.04 12.01
CA LEU A 127 29.39 -5.49 12.50
C LEU A 127 28.75 -6.43 13.53
N SER A 128 28.39 -5.89 14.70
CA SER A 128 27.51 -6.57 15.66
C SER A 128 26.05 -6.40 15.25
N ALA A 129 25.21 -7.40 15.56
CA ALA A 129 23.77 -7.32 15.30
C ALA A 129 23.16 -6.08 15.96
N LYS A 130 22.27 -5.37 15.26
CA LYS A 130 21.55 -4.21 15.80
C LYS A 130 20.68 -4.58 17.01
N HIS A 131 20.16 -5.81 17.01
CA HIS A 131 19.46 -6.43 18.13
C HIS A 131 19.98 -7.85 18.31
N ALA A 132 20.34 -8.21 19.54
CA ALA A 132 20.86 -9.55 19.87
C ALA A 132 19.76 -10.60 20.03
N ASP A 133 18.52 -10.17 20.23
CA ASP A 133 17.34 -11.00 20.38
C ASP A 133 16.12 -10.32 19.73
N TYR A 134 15.00 -11.02 19.64
CA TYR A 134 13.75 -10.53 19.09
C TYR A 134 13.24 -9.29 19.85
N VAL A 135 12.80 -8.28 19.10
CA VAL A 135 12.18 -7.07 19.67
C VAL A 135 10.68 -7.11 19.41
N THR A 136 9.89 -7.08 20.46
CA THR A 136 8.43 -6.96 20.36
C THR A 136 8.03 -5.52 20.07
N ILE A 137 7.30 -5.30 18.98
CA ILE A 137 6.71 -3.99 18.66
C ILE A 137 5.27 -3.99 19.15
N SER A 138 5.01 -3.28 20.24
CA SER A 138 3.66 -3.10 20.78
C SER A 138 2.85 -2.20 19.85
N ARG A 139 1.69 -2.66 19.37
CA ARG A 139 0.73 -1.78 18.68
C ARG A 139 0.21 -0.78 19.70
N ARG A 140 0.43 0.52 19.46
CA ARG A 140 -0.23 1.56 20.27
C ARG A 140 -1.74 1.37 20.10
N PRO A 141 -2.53 1.26 21.17
CA PRO A 141 -3.98 1.18 21.04
C PRO A 141 -4.45 2.42 20.28
N ALA A 142 -5.33 2.21 19.30
CA ALA A 142 -6.00 3.31 18.62
C ALA A 142 -6.80 4.06 19.69
N THR A 143 -6.31 5.22 20.10
CA THR A 143 -7.13 6.17 20.83
C THR A 143 -8.17 6.67 19.84
N VAL A 144 -9.35 6.05 19.86
CA VAL A 144 -10.54 6.62 19.23
C VAL A 144 -10.82 7.88 20.03
N SER A 145 -10.40 9.03 19.50
CA SER A 145 -10.84 10.33 20.01
C SER A 145 -12.27 10.52 19.53
N GLU A 146 -13.25 10.02 20.28
CA GLU A 146 -14.62 10.47 20.15
C GLU A 146 -14.66 11.95 20.56
N SER A 147 -14.58 12.83 19.56
CA SER A 147 -14.98 14.22 19.75
C SER A 147 -16.49 14.23 20.02
N PRO A 148 -16.98 14.89 21.09
CA PRO A 148 -18.41 14.99 21.32
C PRO A 148 -19.05 15.75 20.17
N VAL A 149 -20.03 15.13 19.51
CA VAL A 149 -20.93 15.84 18.60
C VAL A 149 -21.73 16.82 19.46
N VAL A 150 -21.42 18.12 19.35
CA VAL A 150 -22.23 19.18 19.93
C VAL A 150 -23.53 19.26 19.09
N PRO A 151 -24.72 19.03 19.66
CA PRO A 151 -25.95 19.21 18.93
C PRO A 151 -26.13 20.69 18.58
N ASP A 152 -26.46 20.96 17.32
CA ASP A 152 -26.77 22.28 16.80
C ASP A 152 -27.97 22.88 17.56
N ALA A 153 -27.69 23.82 18.48
CA ALA A 153 -28.71 24.59 19.18
C ALA A 153 -29.19 25.72 18.26
N GLY A 154 -30.04 25.37 17.29
CA GLY A 154 -30.41 26.27 16.20
C GLY A 154 -31.85 26.13 15.71
N ALA A 155 -32.84 26.04 16.59
CA ALA A 155 -34.23 26.33 16.21
C ALA A 155 -35.04 26.86 17.40
N SER A 156 -35.17 28.18 17.49
CA SER A 156 -36.13 28.84 18.38
C SER A 156 -37.58 28.49 17.97
N PRO A 157 -38.51 28.28 18.92
CA PRO A 157 -39.90 28.02 18.59
C PRO A 157 -40.59 29.32 18.15
N VAL A 158 -41.21 29.28 16.97
CA VAL A 158 -42.18 30.30 16.53
C VAL A 158 -43.36 30.25 17.51
N ARG A 159 -43.65 31.38 18.15
CA ARG A 159 -44.78 31.53 19.06
C ARG A 159 -46.09 31.60 18.27
N ASP A 160 -47.03 30.74 18.64
CA ASP A 160 -48.43 30.86 18.26
C ASP A 160 -49.02 32.15 18.85
N GLY A 161 -49.65 32.95 17.99
CA GLY A 161 -50.49 34.08 18.34
C GLY A 161 -51.75 34.03 17.49
N ALA A 162 -52.85 33.58 18.10
CA ALA A 162 -54.17 33.58 17.51
C ALA A 162 -54.83 34.96 17.69
N GLU A 163 -55.35 35.54 16.60
CA GLU A 163 -56.68 36.18 16.57
C GLU A 163 -57.12 36.45 15.11
N SER A 164 -58.34 36.02 14.79
CA SER A 164 -59.19 36.41 13.65
C SER A 164 -60.45 37.06 14.24
N PRO A 165 -61.40 37.70 13.49
CA PRO A 165 -61.63 37.66 12.04
C PRO A 165 -62.05 39.01 11.40
N GLY A 166 -62.09 39.08 10.05
CA GLY A 166 -62.77 40.20 9.37
C GLY A 166 -62.75 40.18 7.83
N ALA A 167 -63.86 39.70 7.25
CA ALA A 167 -64.48 40.10 5.97
C ALA A 167 -63.77 39.87 4.60
N ASP A 168 -64.38 38.98 3.82
CA ASP A 168 -64.55 38.97 2.35
C ASP A 168 -65.22 40.32 1.88
N PRO A 169 -65.07 40.87 0.64
CA PRO A 169 -65.09 40.09 -0.60
C PRO A 169 -64.38 40.60 -1.89
N THR A 170 -64.26 39.66 -2.84
CA THR A 170 -64.08 39.84 -4.30
C THR A 170 -62.72 40.33 -4.84
N ARG A 171 -62.12 39.58 -5.77
CA ARG A 171 -61.99 39.92 -7.21
C ARG A 171 -61.03 38.97 -7.96
N ARG A 172 -61.57 38.33 -8.99
CA ARG A 172 -60.86 37.57 -10.04
C ARG A 172 -59.84 38.45 -10.78
N VAL A 173 -58.81 37.84 -11.38
CA VAL A 173 -58.62 37.74 -12.86
C VAL A 173 -57.21 37.18 -13.17
N ARG A 174 -57.18 36.18 -14.06
CA ARG A 174 -56.01 35.59 -14.77
C ARG A 174 -55.62 36.44 -15.99
N PRO A 175 -54.44 36.25 -16.61
CA PRO A 175 -54.27 35.17 -17.62
C PRO A 175 -53.41 34.01 -17.14
#